data_AF-A0A6B2RYI2-F1
#
_entry.id   AF-A0A6B2RYI2-F1
#
_cell.length_a   1.000
_cell.length_b   1.000
_cell.length_c   1.000
_cell.angle_alpha   90.00
_cell.angle_beta   90.00
_cell.angle_gamma   90.00
#
_symmetry.space_group_name_H-M   'P 1'
#
loop_
_entity.id
_entity.type
_entity.pdbx_description
1 polymer ?
#
loop_
_entity_poly.entity_id
_entity_poly.type
_entity_poly.pdbx_seq_one_letter_code
_entity_poly.pdbx_strand_id
1 'polypeptide(L)'
;IEGPAGSGRMELLRATAASLAAAARPDRLGLILVDGAGGERGEGLRACTELPHTSTYLVASDPVRMREFAQALGGELKRRAELLGTGTFADWHRTREVAERLVGRRQPGTAEQSGDIESPTSGTLRLRPAGARTDPMPGPTPLPRLVVIVDDFDALVAPALGSPGRPTAGSVVRALEAVARDGERLGVHLIAASARPDRTADTELARISRLRVVLDAPPASPGPDSPAPGRGRLGRPDRGVTPFQGGRVTGRIPRTATLRPTVIPLEWERMGDPPARRPVRELGNGPTDLALLASALERAARSVDALSIPSLTA
;
A
#
# COMPACT_ATOMS: atom_id res chain seq x y z
N ILE A 1 9.95 -2.39 10.34
CA ILE A 1 10.85 -1.41 9.69
C ILE A 1 11.42 -0.53 10.77
N GLU A 2 12.73 -0.55 10.96
CA GLU A 2 13.40 0.12 12.06
C GLU A 2 14.37 1.15 11.47
N GLY A 3 14.46 2.33 12.10
CA GLY A 3 15.42 3.34 11.68
C GLY A 3 15.19 4.67 12.40
N PRO A 4 16.26 5.40 12.73
CA PRO A 4 16.15 6.68 13.45
C PRO A 4 15.45 7.76 12.61
N ALA A 5 15.17 8.91 13.23
CA ALA A 5 14.66 10.08 12.53
C ALA A 5 15.56 10.45 11.34
N GLY A 6 14.96 10.80 10.20
CA GLY A 6 15.69 11.15 8.97
C GLY A 6 16.20 9.95 8.15
N SER A 7 16.04 8.71 8.61
CA SER A 7 16.47 7.49 7.88
C SER A 7 15.65 7.19 6.62
N GLY A 8 14.51 7.85 6.40
CA GLY A 8 13.59 7.57 5.28
C GLY A 8 12.51 6.53 5.57
N ARG A 9 12.31 6.14 6.84
CA ARG A 9 11.31 5.15 7.28
C ARG A 9 9.89 5.39 6.76
N MET A 10 9.39 6.62 6.89
CA MET A 10 8.06 6.99 6.40
C MET A 10 7.98 6.90 4.87
N GLU A 11 9.03 7.32 4.17
CA GLU A 11 9.07 7.22 2.71
C GLU A 11 9.09 5.76 2.24
N LEU A 12 9.80 4.89 2.95
CA LEU A 12 9.78 3.45 2.68
C LEU A 12 8.39 2.83 2.93
N LEU A 13 7.67 3.25 3.97
CA LEU A 13 6.29 2.81 4.19
C LEU A 13 5.38 3.22 3.03
N ARG A 14 5.49 4.48 2.58
CA ARG A 14 4.73 5.00 1.42
C ARG A 14 5.07 4.23 0.14
N ALA A 15 6.35 3.98 -0.11
CA ALA A 15 6.80 3.20 -1.26
C ALA A 15 6.32 1.74 -1.19
N THR A 16 6.26 1.15 0.00
CA THR A 16 5.71 -0.20 0.21
C THR A 16 4.22 -0.23 -0.06
N ALA A 17 3.45 0.74 0.45
CA ALA A 17 2.01 0.88 0.16
C ALA A 17 1.75 1.05 -1.34
N ALA A 18 2.51 1.92 -2.00
CA ALA A 18 2.46 2.14 -3.44
C ALA A 18 2.76 0.85 -4.23
N SER A 19 3.80 0.10 -3.83
CA SER A 19 4.17 -1.17 -4.47
C SER A 19 3.09 -2.25 -4.30
N LEU A 20 2.44 -2.32 -3.14
CA LEU A 20 1.33 -3.24 -2.89
C LEU A 20 0.11 -2.86 -3.74
N ALA A 21 -0.22 -1.56 -3.78
CA ALA A 21 -1.32 -1.03 -4.57
C ALA A 21 -1.12 -1.22 -6.08
N ALA A 22 0.12 -1.12 -6.56
CA ALA A 22 0.47 -1.39 -7.97
C ALA A 22 0.36 -2.88 -8.35
N ALA A 23 0.49 -3.79 -7.38
CA ALA A 23 0.52 -5.23 -7.62
C ALA A 23 -0.85 -5.92 -7.49
N ALA A 24 -1.88 -5.24 -6.97
CA ALA A 24 -3.18 -5.83 -6.71
C ALA A 24 -4.32 -4.88 -7.06
N ARG A 25 -5.50 -5.42 -7.38
CA ARG A 25 -6.71 -4.62 -7.57
C ARG A 25 -7.29 -4.16 -6.22
N PRO A 26 -7.97 -3.00 -6.15
CA PRO A 26 -8.52 -2.44 -4.91
C PRO A 26 -9.69 -3.25 -4.32
N ASP A 27 -10.32 -4.13 -5.08
CA ASP A 27 -11.33 -5.09 -4.61
C ASP A 27 -10.73 -6.34 -3.95
N ARG A 28 -9.41 -6.57 -4.12
CA ARG A 28 -8.69 -7.74 -3.60
C ARG A 28 -7.69 -7.41 -2.49
N LEU A 29 -7.29 -6.14 -2.39
CA LEU A 29 -6.32 -5.66 -1.41
C LEU A 29 -6.85 -4.39 -0.74
N GLY A 30 -6.97 -4.44 0.58
CA GLY A 30 -7.29 -3.28 1.41
C GLY A 30 -6.09 -2.84 2.22
N LEU A 31 -5.84 -1.54 2.26
CA LEU A 31 -4.81 -0.91 3.08
C LEU A 31 -5.46 -0.18 4.26
N ILE A 32 -4.94 -0.46 5.45
CA ILE A 32 -5.33 0.18 6.70
C ILE A 32 -4.11 0.93 7.21
N LEU A 33 -4.20 2.24 7.29
CA LEU A 33 -3.09 3.12 7.63
C LEU A 33 -3.24 3.62 9.07
N VAL A 34 -2.18 3.55 9.88
CA VAL A 34 -2.20 3.97 11.29
C VAL A 34 -0.98 4.84 11.58
N ASP A 35 -1.19 6.11 11.91
CA ASP A 35 -0.13 7.04 12.34
C ASP A 35 -0.06 7.11 13.88
N GLY A 36 0.93 6.41 14.45
CA GLY A 36 1.08 6.21 15.90
C GLY A 36 1.51 7.43 16.70
N ALA A 37 2.18 8.41 16.08
CA ALA A 37 2.62 9.64 16.73
C ALA A 37 1.60 10.79 16.67
N GLY A 38 0.39 10.57 16.18
CA GLY A 38 -0.67 11.58 16.22
C GLY A 38 -0.58 12.68 15.14
N GLY A 39 0.14 12.43 14.04
CA GLY A 39 0.21 13.37 12.90
C GLY A 39 1.11 14.59 13.11
N GLU A 40 1.88 14.66 14.20
CA GLU A 40 2.75 15.81 14.51
C GLU A 40 3.98 15.93 13.57
N ARG A 41 4.24 14.93 12.71
CA ARG A 41 5.45 14.84 11.88
C ARG A 41 5.17 14.95 10.37
N GLY A 42 4.52 16.05 9.97
CA GLY A 42 4.23 16.34 8.56
C GLY A 42 3.10 15.47 7.99
N GLU A 43 3.14 15.18 6.69
CA GLU A 43 2.04 14.46 6.00
C GLU A 43 1.90 12.98 6.39
N GLY A 44 2.81 12.38 7.16
CA GLY A 44 2.62 11.02 7.68
C GLY A 44 2.30 9.97 6.62
N LEU A 45 1.38 9.05 6.93
CA LEU A 45 0.80 8.15 5.93
C LEU A 45 -0.36 8.77 5.15
N ARG A 46 -0.74 10.03 5.42
CA ARG A 46 -1.85 10.72 4.76
C ARG A 46 -1.71 10.75 3.23
N ALA A 47 -0.50 10.86 2.70
CA ALA A 47 -0.29 10.83 1.25
C ALA A 47 -0.77 9.51 0.59
N CYS A 48 -0.82 8.41 1.34
CA CYS A 48 -1.33 7.13 0.85
C CYS A 48 -2.87 7.04 0.85
N THR A 49 -3.60 8.02 1.40
CA THR A 49 -5.07 8.02 1.35
C THR A 49 -5.60 8.28 -0.06
N GLU A 50 -4.76 8.80 -0.95
CA GLU A 50 -5.07 8.94 -2.38
C GLU A 50 -5.16 7.58 -3.11
N LEU A 51 -4.58 6.52 -2.54
CA LEU A 51 -4.64 5.18 -3.14
C LEU A 51 -6.06 4.61 -3.02
N PRO A 52 -6.65 4.06 -4.10
CA PRO A 52 -8.01 3.51 -4.05
C PRO A 52 -8.13 2.27 -3.14
N HIS A 53 -7.01 1.67 -2.75
CA HIS A 53 -6.93 0.53 -1.82
C HIS A 53 -7.08 0.93 -0.36
N THR A 54 -6.88 2.21 -0.02
CA THR A 54 -6.93 2.66 1.37
C THR A 54 -8.37 2.68 1.87
N SER A 55 -8.70 1.72 2.75
CA SER A 55 -10.04 1.60 3.32
C SER A 55 -10.20 2.40 4.61
N THR A 56 -9.12 2.54 5.39
CA THR A 56 -9.16 3.17 6.72
C THR A 56 -7.85 3.90 6.98
N TYR A 57 -7.93 5.12 7.52
CA TYR A 57 -6.79 5.88 8.02
C TYR A 57 -7.08 6.34 9.45
N LEU A 58 -6.21 5.93 10.38
CA LEU A 58 -6.29 6.24 11.80
C LEU A 58 -5.11 7.11 12.21
N VAL A 59 -5.38 8.19 12.93
CA VAL A 59 -4.36 9.00 13.58
C VAL A 59 -4.48 8.80 15.09
N ALA A 60 -3.38 8.48 15.76
CA ALA A 60 -3.34 8.18 17.20
C ALA A 60 -3.48 9.41 18.10
N SER A 61 -4.19 10.45 17.63
CA SER A 61 -4.59 11.62 18.41
C SER A 61 -6.06 11.60 18.83
N ASP A 62 -6.87 10.68 18.28
CA ASP A 62 -8.30 10.55 18.54
C ASP A 62 -8.63 9.23 19.26
N PRO A 63 -8.78 9.25 20.60
CA PRO A 63 -9.13 8.07 21.40
C PRO A 63 -10.43 7.36 21.00
N VAL A 64 -11.42 8.09 20.49
CA VAL A 64 -12.72 7.50 20.12
C VAL A 64 -12.52 6.64 18.88
N ARG A 65 -11.92 7.23 17.82
CA ARG A 65 -11.60 6.50 16.59
C ARG A 65 -10.63 5.34 16.84
N MET A 66 -9.67 5.51 17.75
CA MET A 66 -8.76 4.42 18.13
C MET A 66 -9.50 3.23 18.74
N ARG A 67 -10.53 3.49 19.57
CA ARG A 67 -11.34 2.43 20.20
C ARG A 67 -12.21 1.71 19.17
N GLU A 68 -12.91 2.49 18.34
CA GLU A 68 -13.74 1.97 17.25
C GLU A 68 -12.90 1.13 16.30
N PHE A 69 -11.73 1.62 15.91
CA PHE A 69 -10.78 0.88 15.09
C PHE A 69 -10.34 -0.44 15.73
N ALA A 70 -9.95 -0.43 17.01
CA ALA A 70 -9.52 -1.65 17.70
C ALA A 70 -10.65 -2.69 17.79
N GLN A 71 -11.88 -2.24 18.04
CA GLN A 71 -13.06 -3.11 18.07
C GLN A 71 -13.39 -3.66 16.68
N ALA A 72 -13.37 -2.81 15.65
CA ALA A 72 -13.64 -3.20 14.27
C ALA A 72 -12.59 -4.19 13.75
N LEU A 73 -11.30 -3.94 14.00
CA LEU A 73 -10.22 -4.85 13.60
C LEU A 73 -10.34 -6.21 14.31
N GLY A 74 -10.62 -6.21 15.62
CA GLY A 74 -10.88 -7.44 16.36
C GLY A 74 -12.11 -8.22 15.84
N GLY A 75 -13.19 -7.50 15.53
CA GLY A 75 -14.39 -8.07 14.92
C GLY A 75 -14.12 -8.68 13.54
N GLU A 76 -13.34 -8.00 12.69
CA GLU A 76 -12.96 -8.50 11.37
C GLU A 76 -12.10 -9.76 11.44
N LEU A 77 -11.14 -9.83 12.38
CA LEU A 77 -10.36 -11.05 12.61
C LEU A 77 -11.26 -12.21 13.05
N LYS A 78 -12.22 -11.97 13.95
CA LYS A 78 -13.18 -12.98 14.39
C LYS A 78 -14.07 -13.46 13.23
N ARG A 79 -14.63 -12.52 12.45
CA ARG A 79 -15.45 -12.83 11.26
C ARG A 79 -14.67 -13.69 10.26
N ARG A 80 -13.40 -13.36 10.00
CA ARG A 80 -12.54 -14.15 9.11
C ARG A 80 -12.26 -15.54 9.66
N ALA A 81 -12.05 -15.66 10.97
CA ALA A 81 -11.81 -16.96 11.62
C ALA A 81 -13.04 -17.87 11.51
N GLU A 82 -14.25 -17.32 11.68
CA GLU A 82 -15.51 -18.03 11.50
C GLU A 82 -15.70 -18.48 10.04
N LEU A 83 -15.39 -17.61 9.06
CA LEU A 83 -15.52 -17.92 7.64
C LEU A 83 -14.51 -18.95 7.13
N LEU A 84 -13.26 -18.90 7.62
CA LEU A 84 -12.19 -19.81 7.18
C LEU A 84 -12.21 -21.14 7.96
N GLY A 85 -12.81 -21.17 9.15
CA GLY A 85 -12.86 -22.35 10.01
C GLY A 85 -11.46 -22.88 10.34
N THR A 86 -11.18 -24.12 9.94
CA THR A 86 -9.87 -24.77 10.08
C THR A 86 -8.90 -24.49 8.92
N GLY A 87 -9.39 -23.91 7.82
CA GLY A 87 -8.59 -23.59 6.65
C GLY A 87 -7.72 -22.34 6.82
N THR A 88 -6.85 -22.10 5.83
CA THR A 88 -6.05 -20.88 5.75
C THR A 88 -6.58 -19.95 4.65
N PHE A 89 -6.37 -18.65 4.82
CA PHE A 89 -6.64 -17.66 3.78
C PHE A 89 -5.87 -17.97 2.49
N ALA A 90 -4.64 -18.48 2.59
CA ALA A 90 -3.83 -18.81 1.42
C ALA A 90 -4.49 -19.89 0.56
N ASP A 91 -5.05 -20.94 1.18
CA ASP A 91 -5.74 -22.02 0.47
C ASP A 91 -7.08 -21.57 -0.09
N TRP A 92 -7.84 -20.77 0.68
CA TRP A 92 -9.08 -20.15 0.23
C TRP A 92 -8.84 -19.26 -1.01
N HIS A 93 -7.84 -18.38 -0.94
CA HIS A 93 -7.50 -17.44 -1.99
C HIS A 93 -7.00 -18.17 -3.25
N ARG A 94 -6.17 -19.19 -3.10
CA ARG A 94 -5.66 -20.00 -4.24
C ARG A 94 -6.81 -20.69 -4.98
N THR A 95 -7.74 -21.30 -4.25
CA THR A 95 -8.90 -21.99 -4.82
C THR A 95 -9.80 -21.02 -5.61
N ARG A 96 -10.02 -19.82 -5.04
CA ARG A 96 -10.80 -18.75 -5.68
C ARG A 96 -10.13 -18.19 -6.92
N GLU A 97 -8.84 -17.90 -6.87
CA GLU A 97 -8.11 -17.36 -8.02
C GLU A 97 -8.12 -18.33 -9.21
N VAL A 98 -8.02 -19.64 -8.93
CA VAL A 98 -8.17 -20.68 -9.96
C VAL A 98 -9.60 -20.70 -10.51
N ALA A 99 -10.62 -20.65 -9.65
CA ALA A 99 -12.02 -20.64 -10.07
C ALA A 99 -12.35 -19.41 -10.95
N GLU A 100 -11.89 -18.22 -10.58
CA GLU A 100 -12.09 -16.99 -11.35
C GLU A 100 -11.40 -17.05 -12.72
N ARG A 101 -10.17 -17.60 -12.79
CA ARG A 101 -9.48 -17.81 -14.07
C ARG A 101 -10.22 -18.80 -14.97
N LEU A 102 -10.85 -19.83 -14.39
CA LEU A 102 -11.66 -20.81 -15.14
C LEU A 102 -12.97 -20.19 -15.64
N VAL A 103 -13.64 -19.37 -14.84
CA VAL A 103 -14.87 -18.65 -15.22
C VAL A 103 -14.59 -17.56 -16.27
N GLY A 104 -13.45 -16.88 -16.18
CA GLY A 104 -12.99 -15.90 -17.18
C GLY A 104 -12.59 -16.52 -18.52
N ARG A 105 -12.30 -17.83 -18.55
CA ARG A 105 -12.03 -18.60 -19.79
C ARG A 105 -13.32 -19.22 -20.33
N ARG A 106 -14.35 -18.39 -20.55
CA ARG A 106 -15.50 -18.81 -21.36
C ARG A 106 -14.97 -19.07 -22.77
N GLN A 107 -14.99 -20.32 -23.23
CA GLN A 107 -14.60 -20.68 -24.59
C GLN A 107 -15.33 -19.75 -25.57
N PRO A 108 -14.63 -19.11 -26.54
CA PRO A 108 -15.33 -18.46 -27.64
C PRO A 108 -16.26 -19.50 -28.26
N GLY A 109 -17.54 -19.17 -28.33
CA GLY A 109 -18.53 -20.06 -28.90
C GLY A 109 -18.13 -20.39 -30.35
N THR A 110 -18.41 -21.61 -30.77
CA THR A 110 -18.14 -22.14 -32.13
C THR A 110 -18.71 -21.29 -33.28
N ALA A 111 -19.48 -20.23 -32.99
CA ALA A 111 -19.99 -19.25 -33.95
C ALA A 111 -18.94 -18.24 -34.46
N GLU A 112 -17.78 -18.08 -33.80
CA GLU A 112 -16.71 -17.19 -34.28
C GLU A 112 -15.72 -17.89 -35.25
N GLN A 113 -15.90 -19.19 -35.50
CA GLN A 113 -14.93 -20.00 -36.27
C GLN A 113 -15.42 -20.43 -37.66
N SER A 114 -16.64 -20.04 -38.05
CA SER A 114 -17.13 -20.24 -39.42
C SER A 114 -17.38 -18.87 -40.04
N GLY A 115 -16.53 -18.47 -40.98
CA GLY A 115 -16.71 -17.24 -41.74
C GLY A 115 -17.96 -17.30 -42.62
N ASP A 116 -18.55 -16.13 -42.89
CA ASP A 116 -18.90 -15.77 -44.26
C ASP A 116 -19.11 -14.26 -44.43
N ILE A 117 -18.80 -13.83 -45.65
CA ILE A 117 -18.76 -12.46 -46.18
C ILE A 117 -20.18 -12.01 -46.59
N GLU A 118 -20.45 -10.71 -46.39
CA GLU A 118 -21.52 -9.86 -46.98
C GLU A 118 -23.00 -9.88 -46.46
N SER A 119 -23.37 -8.70 -45.93
CA SER A 119 -24.60 -7.91 -46.18
C SER A 119 -25.93 -8.23 -45.43
N PRO A 120 -26.86 -7.25 -45.27
CA PRO A 120 -26.73 -5.81 -44.99
C PRO A 120 -27.55 -5.34 -43.76
N THR A 121 -27.49 -4.04 -43.47
CA THR A 121 -28.20 -3.33 -42.40
C THR A 121 -29.71 -3.24 -42.62
N SER A 122 -30.51 -3.82 -41.70
CA SER A 122 -31.77 -3.27 -41.14
C SER A 122 -32.59 -4.36 -40.45
N GLY A 123 -33.16 -4.07 -39.27
CA GLY A 123 -34.28 -4.87 -38.76
C GLY A 123 -34.37 -4.98 -37.24
N THR A 124 -35.01 -3.99 -36.63
CA THR A 124 -35.73 -4.05 -35.33
C THR A 124 -34.97 -4.61 -34.12
N LEU A 125 -34.60 -3.68 -33.23
CA LEU A 125 -34.25 -3.93 -31.84
C LEU A 125 -35.41 -4.71 -31.16
N ARG A 126 -35.35 -6.05 -31.17
CA ARG A 126 -36.18 -6.85 -30.28
C ARG A 126 -35.65 -6.65 -28.87
N LEU A 127 -36.31 -5.76 -28.14
CA LEU A 127 -36.22 -5.70 -26.68
C LEU A 127 -36.67 -7.07 -26.15
N ARG A 128 -35.68 -7.94 -25.91
CA ARG A 128 -35.87 -9.14 -25.12
C ARG A 128 -36.27 -8.64 -23.73
N PRO A 129 -37.38 -9.11 -23.13
CA PRO A 129 -37.70 -8.73 -21.77
C PRO A 129 -36.47 -9.04 -20.93
N ALA A 130 -36.05 -8.08 -20.13
CA ALA A 130 -35.00 -8.27 -19.14
C ALA A 130 -35.46 -9.44 -18.26
N GLY A 131 -35.02 -10.65 -18.61
CA GLY A 131 -35.14 -11.80 -17.75
C GLY A 131 -34.53 -11.34 -16.44
N ALA A 132 -35.36 -11.36 -15.40
CA ALA A 132 -35.00 -10.96 -14.05
C ALA A 132 -33.54 -11.32 -13.84
N ARG A 133 -32.70 -10.31 -13.63
CA ARG A 133 -31.35 -10.53 -13.12
C ARG A 133 -31.62 -11.25 -11.80
N THR A 134 -31.61 -12.58 -11.84
CA THR A 134 -31.46 -13.39 -10.65
C THR A 134 -30.21 -12.82 -10.04
N ASP A 135 -30.37 -12.08 -8.94
CA ASP A 135 -29.24 -11.68 -8.12
C ASP A 135 -28.35 -12.92 -8.03
N PRO A 136 -27.08 -12.84 -8.44
CA PRO A 136 -26.21 -13.99 -8.29
C PRO A 136 -26.28 -14.34 -6.82
N MET A 137 -26.83 -15.52 -6.52
CA MET A 137 -26.88 -16.14 -5.20
C MET A 137 -25.66 -15.69 -4.43
N PRO A 138 -25.76 -15.03 -3.25
CA PRO A 138 -24.62 -14.38 -2.62
C PRO A 138 -23.51 -15.41 -2.51
N GLY A 139 -22.55 -15.30 -3.42
CA GLY A 139 -21.31 -16.03 -3.32
C GLY A 139 -20.71 -15.67 -1.96
N PRO A 140 -19.95 -16.57 -1.32
CA PRO A 140 -19.24 -16.23 -0.10
C PRO A 140 -18.53 -14.90 -0.29
N THR A 141 -18.82 -13.93 0.57
CA THR A 141 -18.33 -12.55 0.47
C THR A 141 -16.83 -12.57 0.14
N PRO A 142 -16.37 -11.79 -0.85
CA PRO A 142 -14.95 -11.77 -1.18
C PRO A 142 -14.17 -11.41 0.08
N LEU A 143 -13.18 -12.23 0.42
CA LEU A 143 -12.23 -11.98 1.50
C LEU A 143 -11.01 -11.30 0.88
N PRO A 144 -10.95 -9.96 0.83
CA PRO A 144 -9.76 -9.29 0.36
C PRO A 144 -8.60 -9.53 1.34
N ARG A 145 -7.38 -9.49 0.82
CA ARG A 145 -6.17 -9.42 1.66
C ARG A 145 -6.15 -8.04 2.32
N LEU A 146 -5.95 -7.98 3.63
CA LEU A 146 -5.81 -6.71 4.35
C LEU A 146 -4.35 -6.53 4.75
N VAL A 147 -3.84 -5.30 4.64
CA VAL A 147 -2.51 -4.93 5.13
C VAL A 147 -2.65 -3.72 6.03
N VAL A 148 -2.30 -3.91 7.30
CA VAL A 148 -2.24 -2.87 8.31
C VAL A 148 -0.82 -2.29 8.30
N ILE A 149 -0.70 -1.02 7.96
CA ILE A 149 0.55 -0.27 7.89
C ILE A 149 0.57 0.72 9.04
N VAL A 150 1.49 0.54 9.98
CA VAL A 150 1.60 1.33 11.19
C VAL A 150 2.89 2.13 11.17
N ASP A 151 2.78 3.46 11.18
CA ASP A 151 3.91 4.34 11.43
C ASP A 151 4.05 4.66 12.92
N ASP A 152 5.29 4.91 13.36
CA ASP A 152 5.63 5.24 14.75
C ASP A 152 5.01 4.27 15.78
N PHE A 153 5.13 2.96 15.54
CA PHE A 153 4.59 1.92 16.41
C PHE A 153 5.07 2.01 17.86
N ASP A 154 6.30 2.48 18.08
CA ASP A 154 6.81 2.78 19.43
C ASP A 154 6.00 3.83 20.19
N ALA A 155 5.36 4.77 19.48
CA ALA A 155 4.49 5.77 20.10
C ALA A 155 3.13 5.17 20.50
N LEU A 156 2.68 4.07 19.89
CA LEU A 156 1.50 3.32 20.34
C LEU A 156 1.83 2.42 21.52
N VAL A 157 3.01 1.78 21.52
CA VAL A 157 3.45 0.87 22.58
C VAL A 157 3.79 1.63 23.86
N ALA A 158 4.51 2.74 23.74
CA ALA A 158 4.95 3.60 24.84
C ALA A 158 4.56 5.07 24.58
N PRO A 159 3.26 5.40 24.64
CA PRO A 159 2.77 6.75 24.37
C PRO A 159 3.32 7.76 25.38
N ALA A 160 3.69 8.94 24.88
CA ALA A 160 4.21 10.02 25.70
C ALA A 160 3.20 10.50 26.76
N LEU A 161 3.70 10.98 27.89
CA LEU A 161 2.90 11.67 28.90
C LEU A 161 2.18 12.86 28.23
N GLY A 162 0.85 12.92 28.34
CA GLY A 162 0.04 13.97 27.70
C GLY A 162 -0.42 13.69 26.27
N SER A 163 0.00 12.59 25.64
CA SER A 163 -0.54 12.21 24.32
C SER A 163 -2.05 11.93 24.43
N PRO A 164 -2.90 12.57 23.62
CA PRO A 164 -4.34 12.41 23.71
C PRO A 164 -4.78 10.97 23.46
N GLY A 165 -4.09 10.22 22.59
CA GLY A 165 -4.35 8.81 22.29
C GLY A 165 -4.00 7.82 23.40
N ARG A 166 -3.23 8.25 24.42
CA ARG A 166 -2.69 7.36 25.48
C ARG A 166 -3.74 6.48 26.18
N PRO A 167 -4.94 6.95 26.56
CA PRO A 167 -5.93 6.12 27.23
C PRO A 167 -6.40 4.91 26.41
N THR A 168 -6.27 4.96 25.08
CA THR A 168 -6.79 3.94 24.16
C THR A 168 -5.69 3.22 23.38
N ALA A 169 -4.43 3.70 23.46
CA ALA A 169 -3.28 3.09 22.78
C ALA A 169 -3.15 1.58 23.06
N GLY A 170 -3.38 1.16 24.30
CA GLY A 170 -3.32 -0.26 24.68
C GLY A 170 -4.35 -1.14 23.94
N SER A 171 -5.55 -0.63 23.65
CA SER A 171 -6.55 -1.38 22.87
C SER A 171 -6.10 -1.58 21.42
N VAL A 172 -5.51 -0.55 20.81
CA VAL A 172 -4.96 -0.63 19.45
C VAL A 172 -3.78 -1.60 19.41
N VAL A 173 -2.84 -1.50 20.34
CA VAL A 173 -1.68 -2.42 20.43
C VAL A 173 -2.15 -3.88 20.55
N ARG A 174 -3.12 -4.18 21.42
CA ARG A 174 -3.68 -5.53 21.54
C ARG A 174 -4.31 -6.04 20.25
N ALA A 175 -5.03 -5.19 19.52
CA ALA A 175 -5.62 -5.56 18.24
C ALA A 175 -4.53 -5.82 17.18
N LEU A 176 -3.47 -5.00 17.14
CA LEU A 176 -2.32 -5.22 16.26
C LEU A 176 -1.55 -6.50 16.61
N GLU A 177 -1.40 -6.83 17.90
CA GLU A 177 -0.79 -8.09 18.35
C GLU A 177 -1.64 -9.31 17.97
N ALA A 178 -2.98 -9.19 17.95
CA ALA A 178 -3.85 -10.22 17.41
C ALA A 178 -3.64 -10.40 15.89
N VAL A 179 -3.48 -9.31 15.13
CA VAL A 179 -3.09 -9.40 13.71
C VAL A 179 -1.74 -10.08 13.56
N ALA A 180 -0.76 -9.75 14.40
CA ALA A 180 0.55 -10.37 14.35
C ALA A 180 0.43 -11.90 14.52
N ARG A 181 -0.27 -12.36 15.57
CA ARG A 181 -0.42 -13.77 15.91
C ARG A 181 -1.23 -14.57 14.89
N ASP A 182 -2.40 -14.07 14.52
CA ASP A 182 -3.41 -14.84 13.77
C ASP A 182 -3.55 -14.41 12.30
N GLY A 183 -2.94 -13.28 11.93
CA GLY A 183 -3.17 -12.61 10.66
C GLY A 183 -2.72 -13.40 9.43
N GLU A 184 -1.63 -14.17 9.49
CA GLU A 184 -1.17 -15.02 8.37
C GLU A 184 -2.28 -15.99 7.94
N ARG A 185 -2.92 -16.65 8.92
CA ARG A 185 -4.02 -17.58 8.68
C ARG A 185 -5.27 -16.87 8.16
N LEU A 186 -5.51 -15.64 8.60
CA LEU A 186 -6.72 -14.87 8.29
C LEU A 186 -6.59 -13.95 7.07
N GLY A 187 -5.41 -13.85 6.46
CA GLY A 187 -5.14 -12.97 5.32
C GLY A 187 -5.04 -11.49 5.70
N VAL A 188 -4.69 -11.21 6.95
CA VAL A 188 -4.44 -9.85 7.47
C VAL A 188 -2.96 -9.74 7.81
N HIS A 189 -2.25 -8.82 7.18
CA HIS A 189 -0.79 -8.68 7.32
C HIS A 189 -0.45 -7.38 8.05
N LEU A 190 0.59 -7.38 8.86
CA LEU A 190 1.02 -6.21 9.63
C LEU A 190 2.43 -5.77 9.20
N ILE A 191 2.54 -4.50 8.83
CA ILE A 191 3.80 -3.80 8.57
C ILE A 191 3.88 -2.65 9.57
N ALA A 192 4.82 -2.71 10.50
CA ALA A 192 5.03 -1.63 11.45
C ALA A 192 6.40 -0.98 11.29
N ALA A 193 6.45 0.30 11.58
CA ALA A 193 7.66 1.10 11.56
C ALA A 193 7.94 1.70 12.93
N SER A 194 9.20 1.71 13.36
CA SER A 194 9.61 2.27 14.64
C SER A 194 10.94 3.02 14.55
N ALA A 195 11.03 4.14 15.25
CA ALA A 195 12.30 4.84 15.50
C ALA A 195 13.00 4.40 16.80
N ARG A 196 12.27 3.67 17.66
CA ARG A 196 12.74 3.18 18.97
C ARG A 196 12.53 1.67 19.04
N PRO A 197 13.33 0.87 18.30
CA PRO A 197 13.21 -0.58 18.33
C PRO A 197 13.37 -1.15 19.76
N ASP A 198 14.13 -0.47 20.62
CA ASP A 198 14.24 -0.75 22.06
C ASP A 198 12.89 -0.79 22.77
N ARG A 199 11.94 0.07 22.39
CA ARG A 199 10.61 0.15 22.99
C ARG A 199 9.63 -0.90 22.46
N THR A 200 9.97 -1.53 21.34
CA THR A 200 9.07 -2.49 20.66
C THR A 200 9.60 -3.92 20.69
N ALA A 201 10.80 -4.14 21.25
CA ALA A 201 11.47 -5.44 21.30
C ALA A 201 10.63 -6.54 21.97
N ASP A 202 9.87 -6.19 23.01
CA ASP A 202 9.04 -7.13 23.78
C ASP A 202 7.63 -7.32 23.21
N THR A 203 7.33 -6.75 22.05
CA THR A 203 6.02 -6.91 21.41
C THR A 203 5.92 -8.24 20.68
N GLU A 204 4.70 -8.74 20.51
CA GLU A 204 4.47 -9.97 19.74
C GLU A 204 4.96 -9.83 18.29
N LEU A 205 4.74 -8.66 17.69
CA LEU A 205 5.19 -8.36 16.34
C LEU A 205 6.70 -8.49 16.19
N ALA A 206 7.48 -7.96 17.15
CA ALA A 206 8.93 -8.11 17.12
C ALA A 206 9.33 -9.59 17.17
N ARG A 207 8.75 -10.37 18.09
CA ARG A 207 9.07 -11.81 18.24
C ARG A 207 8.83 -12.63 16.98
N ILE A 208 7.71 -12.45 16.31
CA ILE A 208 7.30 -13.31 15.19
C ILE A 208 7.68 -12.77 13.81
N SER A 209 8.14 -11.51 13.72
CA SER A 209 8.46 -10.87 12.44
C SER A 209 9.54 -11.63 11.67
N ARG A 210 9.13 -12.23 10.54
CA ARG A 210 10.05 -12.94 9.63
C ARG A 210 10.90 -11.98 8.81
N LEU A 211 10.33 -10.85 8.40
CA LEU A 211 11.02 -9.84 7.59
C LEU A 211 11.35 -8.62 8.45
N ARG A 212 12.63 -8.27 8.51
CA ARG A 212 13.09 -7.08 9.23
C ARG A 212 13.85 -6.17 8.30
N VAL A 213 13.44 -4.91 8.26
CA VAL A 213 14.15 -3.86 7.53
C VAL A 213 14.77 -2.93 8.55
N VAL A 214 16.07 -2.72 8.46
CA VAL A 214 16.82 -1.76 9.28
C VAL A 214 17.42 -0.72 8.35
N LEU A 215 17.00 0.54 8.52
CA LEU A 215 17.49 1.68 7.76
C LEU A 215 18.70 2.31 8.43
N ASP A 216 19.64 2.75 7.61
CA ASP A 216 20.85 3.42 8.07
C ASP A 216 20.50 4.79 8.67
N ALA A 217 21.24 5.18 9.70
CA ALA A 217 21.14 6.53 10.26
C ALA A 217 21.66 7.56 9.25
N PRO A 218 21.00 8.73 9.11
CA PRO A 218 21.57 9.80 8.32
C PRO A 218 22.91 10.25 8.93
N PRO A 219 23.91 10.60 8.10
CA PRO A 219 25.19 11.08 8.61
C PRO A 219 25.01 12.39 9.39
N ALA A 220 25.76 12.57 10.47
CA ALA A 220 25.70 13.77 11.30
C ALA A 220 26.09 15.05 10.55
N SER A 221 26.95 14.93 9.54
CA SER A 221 27.34 16.02 8.65
C SER A 221 27.26 15.53 7.20
N PRO A 222 26.15 15.78 6.49
CA PRO A 222 25.97 15.31 5.13
C PRO A 222 26.88 16.08 4.16
N GLY A 223 27.76 15.36 3.48
CA GLY A 223 28.50 15.83 2.31
C GLY A 223 27.76 15.55 1.00
N PRO A 224 28.26 16.05 -0.15
CA PRO A 224 27.64 15.85 -1.46
C PRO A 224 27.49 14.37 -1.87
N ASP A 225 28.40 13.51 -1.43
CA ASP A 225 28.38 12.06 -1.69
C ASP A 225 27.71 11.25 -0.56
N SER A 226 27.10 11.93 0.41
CA SER A 226 26.40 11.23 1.49
C SER A 226 25.21 10.44 0.95
N PRO A 227 25.00 9.20 1.45
CA PRO A 227 23.90 8.38 0.99
C PRO A 227 22.58 9.07 1.30
N ALA A 228 21.70 9.11 0.30
CA ALA A 228 20.34 9.59 0.48
C ALA A 228 19.60 8.72 1.53
N PRO A 229 18.63 9.30 2.27
CA PRO A 229 17.72 8.54 3.11
C PRO A 229 17.08 7.37 2.36
N GLY A 230 16.74 6.30 3.09
CA GLY A 230 16.15 5.07 2.55
C GLY A 230 17.15 3.96 2.27
N ARG A 231 18.45 4.18 2.45
CA ARG A 231 19.44 3.10 2.46
C ARG A 231 19.25 2.21 3.68
N GLY A 232 19.35 0.89 3.50
CA GLY A 232 19.25 -0.03 4.61
C GLY A 232 19.50 -1.48 4.23
N ARG A 233 19.07 -2.37 5.13
CA ARG A 233 19.28 -3.81 5.06
C ARG A 233 17.95 -4.54 5.32
N LEU A 234 17.64 -5.51 4.47
CA LEU A 234 16.52 -6.43 4.63
C LEU A 234 17.04 -7.78 5.15
N GLY A 235 16.73 -8.10 6.40
CA GLY A 235 16.90 -9.41 6.99
C GLY A 235 15.73 -10.33 6.62
N ARG A 236 16.05 -11.52 6.12
CA ARG A 236 15.11 -12.63 5.89
C ARG A 236 15.54 -13.82 6.76
N PRO A 237 14.62 -14.68 7.23
CA PRO A 237 14.96 -15.76 8.15
C PRO A 237 16.00 -16.72 7.56
N ASP A 238 15.89 -17.02 6.26
CA ASP A 238 16.64 -18.12 5.63
C ASP A 238 17.63 -17.67 4.54
N ARG A 239 17.68 -16.37 4.21
CA ARG A 239 18.45 -15.85 3.05
C ARG A 239 19.49 -14.77 3.42
N GLY A 240 19.77 -14.60 4.71
CA GLY A 240 20.70 -13.59 5.19
C GLY A 240 20.19 -12.15 4.99
N VAL A 241 21.13 -11.21 5.01
CA VAL A 241 20.86 -9.77 4.97
C VAL A 241 21.14 -9.21 3.58
N THR A 242 20.14 -8.58 2.94
CA THR A 242 20.28 -7.96 1.61
C THR A 242 20.33 -6.43 1.75
N PRO A 243 21.40 -5.74 1.34
CA PRO A 243 21.42 -4.29 1.29
C PRO A 243 20.50 -3.77 0.19
N PHE A 244 19.87 -2.62 0.42
CA PHE A 244 19.00 -1.98 -0.57
C PHE A 244 18.96 -0.45 -0.41
N GLN A 245 18.42 0.20 -1.44
CA GLN A 245 18.05 1.62 -1.42
C GLN A 245 16.54 1.72 -1.65
N GLY A 246 15.81 2.29 -0.70
CA GLY A 246 14.37 2.53 -0.83
C GLY A 246 14.06 3.54 -1.93
N GLY A 247 12.99 3.29 -2.68
CA GLY A 247 12.47 4.23 -3.67
C GLY A 247 11.79 5.42 -3.00
N ARG A 248 11.84 6.58 -3.65
CA ARG A 248 11.12 7.80 -3.27
C ARG A 248 9.90 7.96 -4.17
N VAL A 249 8.72 8.07 -3.57
CA VAL A 249 7.41 8.21 -4.26
C VAL A 249 6.73 9.56 -3.97
N THR A 250 7.21 10.31 -2.99
CA THR A 250 6.76 11.68 -2.69
C THR A 250 7.63 12.74 -3.35
N GLY A 251 8.56 12.32 -4.22
CA GLY A 251 9.28 13.23 -5.10
C GLY A 251 8.29 13.97 -5.99
N ARG A 252 8.37 15.29 -6.04
CA ARG A 252 7.57 16.10 -6.97
C ARG A 252 8.25 16.09 -8.32
N ILE A 253 7.49 15.79 -9.36
CA ILE A 253 7.98 15.93 -10.72
C ILE A 253 8.06 17.43 -11.03
N PRO A 254 9.25 17.99 -11.34
CA PRO A 254 9.34 19.37 -11.79
C PRO A 254 8.41 19.55 -13.00
N ARG A 255 7.61 20.62 -13.06
CA ARG A 255 6.77 20.90 -14.26
C ARG A 255 7.60 21.09 -15.55
N THR A 256 8.92 21.10 -15.44
CA THR A 256 9.90 21.17 -16.52
C THR A 256 10.48 19.80 -16.92
N ALA A 257 10.05 18.69 -16.29
CA ALA A 257 10.67 17.36 -16.45
C ALA A 257 10.37 16.63 -17.75
N THR A 258 9.69 17.25 -18.72
CA THR A 258 9.90 16.92 -20.13
C THR A 258 11.06 17.74 -20.67
N LEU A 259 12.26 17.55 -20.08
CA LEU A 259 13.47 18.08 -20.67
C LEU A 259 13.69 17.34 -21.99
N ARG A 260 13.40 18.00 -23.12
CA ARG A 260 13.93 17.54 -24.40
C ARG A 260 15.46 17.52 -24.28
N PRO A 261 16.15 16.47 -24.76
CA PRO A 261 17.61 16.43 -24.74
C PRO A 261 18.14 17.71 -25.40
N THR A 262 19.02 18.42 -24.70
CA THR A 262 19.63 19.64 -25.21
C THR A 262 21.00 19.29 -25.73
N VAL A 263 21.28 19.62 -26.99
CA VAL A 263 22.59 19.46 -27.60
C VAL A 263 23.34 20.77 -27.40
N ILE A 264 24.50 20.71 -26.76
CA ILE A 264 25.41 21.85 -26.63
C ILE A 264 26.66 21.48 -27.45
N PRO A 265 27.03 22.26 -28.48
CA PRO A 265 28.28 22.04 -29.20
C PRO A 265 29.46 22.26 -28.24
N LEU A 266 30.42 21.33 -28.28
CA LEU A 266 31.60 21.37 -27.43
C LEU A 266 32.80 21.79 -28.29
N GLU A 267 33.15 23.06 -28.18
CA GLU A 267 34.30 23.64 -28.89
C GLU A 267 35.61 23.15 -28.26
N TRP A 268 36.65 23.04 -29.08
CA TRP A 268 37.95 22.49 -28.67
C TRP A 268 38.59 23.29 -27.53
N GLU A 269 38.38 24.62 -27.53
CA GLU A 269 38.90 25.54 -26.51
C GLU A 269 38.25 25.35 -25.13
N ARG A 270 37.11 24.66 -25.07
CA ARG A 270 36.36 24.36 -23.83
C ARG A 270 36.48 22.90 -23.41
N MET A 271 37.33 22.13 -24.09
CA MET A 271 37.55 20.73 -23.78
C MET A 271 38.27 20.61 -22.44
N GLY A 272 37.54 20.18 -21.41
CA GLY A 272 38.01 20.09 -20.02
C GLY A 272 37.16 20.86 -19.02
N ASP A 273 36.34 21.81 -19.50
CA ASP A 273 35.33 22.46 -18.66
C ASP A 273 34.25 21.45 -18.24
N PRO A 274 33.73 21.53 -17.00
CA PRO A 274 32.55 20.75 -16.66
C PRO A 274 31.38 21.15 -17.57
N PRO A 275 30.57 20.18 -18.04
CA PRO A 275 29.43 20.48 -18.92
C PRO A 275 28.52 21.52 -18.27
N ALA A 276 28.08 22.51 -19.06
CA ALA A 276 27.23 23.58 -18.58
C ALA A 276 25.93 23.00 -18.00
N ARG A 277 25.84 23.00 -16.66
CA ARG A 277 24.65 22.51 -15.95
C ARG A 277 23.58 23.58 -16.04
N ARG A 278 22.49 23.29 -16.77
CA ARG A 278 21.32 24.16 -16.72
C ARG A 278 20.68 24.03 -15.33
N PRO A 279 20.49 25.12 -14.57
CA PRO A 279 19.71 25.06 -13.34
C PRO A 279 18.27 24.68 -13.72
N VAL A 280 17.79 23.56 -13.17
CA VAL A 280 16.38 23.18 -13.33
C VAL A 280 15.57 24.20 -12.54
N ARG A 281 14.91 25.12 -13.25
CA ARG A 281 13.98 26.05 -12.61
C ARG A 281 12.75 25.24 -12.19
N GLU A 282 12.57 25.08 -10.88
CA GLU A 282 11.39 24.45 -10.30
C GLU A 282 10.17 25.34 -10.58
N LEU A 283 9.45 25.07 -11.68
CA LEU A 283 8.27 25.84 -12.06
C LEU A 283 7.05 25.38 -11.25
N GLY A 284 7.06 25.68 -9.95
CA GLY A 284 6.01 25.29 -9.02
C GLY A 284 5.85 23.77 -8.83
N ASN A 285 5.01 23.41 -7.87
CA ASN A 285 4.86 22.04 -7.41
C ASN A 285 4.05 21.19 -8.41
N GLY A 286 4.73 20.35 -9.20
CA GLY A 286 4.09 19.28 -9.97
C GLY A 286 3.57 18.14 -9.07
N PRO A 287 2.83 17.17 -9.64
CA PRO A 287 2.33 16.02 -8.89
C PRO A 287 3.49 15.15 -8.39
N THR A 288 3.24 14.39 -7.34
CA THR A 288 4.16 13.35 -6.86
C THR A 288 3.98 12.07 -7.66
N ASP A 289 4.98 11.20 -7.67
CA ASP A 289 4.85 9.86 -8.28
C ASP A 289 3.69 9.07 -7.66
N LEU A 290 3.51 9.19 -6.34
CA LEU A 290 2.38 8.59 -5.62
C LEU A 290 1.02 9.11 -6.11
N ALA A 291 0.89 10.42 -6.35
CA ALA A 291 -0.36 11.01 -6.86
C ALA A 291 -0.64 10.56 -8.30
N LEU A 292 0.39 10.47 -9.14
CA LEU A 292 0.25 9.93 -10.50
C LEU A 292 -0.15 8.45 -10.48
N LEU A 293 0.47 7.66 -9.61
CA LEU A 293 0.12 6.26 -9.42
C LEU A 293 -1.33 6.10 -8.97
N ALA A 294 -1.75 6.85 -7.94
CA ALA A 294 -3.12 6.85 -7.45
C ALA A 294 -4.13 7.14 -8.58
N SER A 295 -3.89 8.19 -9.36
CA SER A 295 -4.74 8.53 -10.51
C SER A 295 -4.78 7.44 -11.58
N ALA A 296 -3.64 6.78 -11.86
CA ALA A 296 -3.57 5.67 -12.79
C ALA A 296 -4.34 4.44 -12.29
N LEU A 297 -4.20 4.10 -11.01
CA LEU A 297 -4.89 3.00 -10.35
C LEU A 297 -6.40 3.22 -10.32
N GLU A 298 -6.87 4.43 -10.04
CA GLU A 298 -8.30 4.75 -10.04
C GLU A 298 -8.92 4.59 -11.43
N ARG A 299 -8.23 5.04 -12.49
CA ARG A 299 -8.67 4.81 -13.87
C ARG A 299 -8.68 3.32 -14.23
N ALA A 300 -7.66 2.58 -13.83
CA ALA A 300 -7.59 1.13 -14.07
C ALA A 300 -8.72 0.40 -13.33
N ALA A 301 -8.98 0.74 -12.07
CA ALA A 301 -10.05 0.15 -11.27
C ALA A 301 -11.43 0.37 -11.88
N ARG A 302 -11.73 1.61 -12.32
CA ARG A 302 -12.97 1.93 -13.05
C ARG A 302 -13.14 1.13 -14.34
N SER A 303 -12.05 0.87 -15.07
CA SER A 303 -12.11 0.13 -16.34
C SER A 303 -12.52 -1.34 -16.18
N VAL A 304 -12.38 -1.91 -14.98
CA VAL A 304 -12.69 -3.32 -14.67
C VAL A 304 -13.73 -3.48 -13.55
N ASP A 305 -14.43 -2.39 -13.23
CA ASP A 305 -15.45 -2.32 -12.16
C ASP A 305 -14.97 -2.88 -10.81
N ALA A 306 -13.71 -2.60 -10.46
CA ALA A 306 -13.11 -3.00 -9.19
C ALA A 306 -13.46 -1.99 -8.10
N LEU A 307 -14.51 -2.26 -7.32
CA LEU A 307 -14.91 -1.43 -6.20
C LEU A 307 -13.91 -1.51 -5.04
N SER A 308 -13.62 -0.37 -4.41
CA SER A 308 -12.80 -0.30 -3.21
C SER A 308 -13.47 -1.00 -2.03
N ILE A 309 -12.65 -1.59 -1.17
CA ILE A 309 -13.11 -2.26 0.05
C ILE A 309 -13.65 -1.20 1.03
N PRO A 310 -14.83 -1.44 1.64
CA PRO A 310 -15.40 -0.51 2.61
C PRO A 310 -14.49 -0.35 3.84
N SER A 311 -14.62 0.80 4.51
CA SER A 311 -13.91 1.03 5.78
C SER A 311 -14.30 -0.02 6.82
N LEU A 312 -13.35 -0.43 7.66
CA LEU A 312 -13.60 -1.31 8.80
C LEU A 312 -14.55 -0.69 9.83
N THR A 313 -14.58 0.64 9.91
CA THR A 313 -15.35 1.39 10.91
C THR A 313 -16.64 1.99 10.35
N ALA A 314 -17.03 1.63 9.12
CA ALA A 314 -18.26 2.11 8.47
C ALA A 314 -19.48 1.27 8.86
#